data_AF-A0A9E2Z8T0-F1
#
_entry.id   AF-A0A9E2Z8T0-F1
#
_cell.length_a   1.000
_cell.length_b   1.000
_cell.length_c   1.000
_cell.angle_alpha   90.00
_cell.angle_beta   90.00
_cell.angle_gamma   90.00
#
_symmetry.space_group_name_H-M   'P 1'
#
loop_
_entity.id
_entity.type
_entity.pdbx_description
1 polymer ?
#
loop_
_entity_poly.entity_id
_entity_poly.type
_entity_poly.pdbx_seq_one_letter_code
_entity_poly.pdbx_strand_id
1 'polypeptide(L)' 'QLASGTAAGQTEAALERWTREVPGRGACQYPDGAARFVSSALRAFAEEFRDHARHGPCDRCRRSRVLLAPSLAATAAA' A
#
# COMPACT_ATOMS: atom_id res chain seq x y z
N GLN A 1 1.47 10.62 -2.61
CA GLN A 1 1.16 11.30 -3.89
C GLN A 1 -0.10 10.74 -4.52
N LEU A 2 -0.19 9.44 -4.82
CA LEU A 2 -1.43 8.85 -5.37
C LEU A 2 -2.62 9.03 -4.42
N ALA A 3 -2.49 8.58 -3.16
CA ALA A 3 -3.54 8.72 -2.14
C ALA A 3 -3.97 10.19 -1.86
N SER A 4 -3.12 11.16 -2.20
CA SER A 4 -3.40 12.58 -2.03
C SER A 4 -3.89 13.25 -3.32
N GLY A 5 -3.98 12.53 -4.43
CA GLY A 5 -4.36 13.09 -5.75
C GLY A 5 -3.30 14.03 -6.35
N THR A 6 -2.06 14.00 -5.84
CA THR A 6 -0.97 14.88 -6.27
C THR A 6 0.12 14.16 -7.06
N ALA A 7 -0.16 12.94 -7.49
CA ALA A 7 0.74 12.15 -8.31
C ALA A 7 0.81 12.69 -9.74
N ALA A 8 2.01 12.65 -10.33
CA ALA A 8 2.14 12.80 -11.77
C ALA A 8 1.47 11.61 -12.48
N GLY A 9 0.99 11.81 -13.70
CA GLY A 9 0.22 10.78 -14.43
C GLY A 9 0.96 9.44 -14.65
N GLN A 10 2.28 9.43 -14.48
CA GLN A 10 3.15 8.25 -14.64
C GLN A 10 3.57 7.58 -13.33
N THR A 11 3.07 8.03 -12.17
CA THR A 11 3.49 7.48 -10.87
C THR A 11 3.11 6.00 -10.72
N GLU A 12 1.93 5.57 -11.16
CA GLU A 12 1.51 4.16 -11.08
C GLU A 12 2.42 3.26 -11.95
N ALA A 13 2.70 3.67 -13.18
CA ALA A 13 3.63 2.98 -14.07
C ALA A 13 5.06 2.92 -13.51
N ALA A 14 5.51 3.99 -12.84
CA ALA A 14 6.80 4.01 -12.18
C ALA A 14 6.87 3.00 -11.01
N LEU A 15 5.79 2.89 -10.21
CA LEU A 15 5.69 1.88 -9.15
C LEU A 15 5.75 0.47 -9.74
N GLU A 16 4.97 0.18 -10.78
CA GLU A 16 5.00 -1.13 -11.45
C GLU A 16 6.41 -1.47 -11.95
N ARG A 17 7.10 -0.51 -12.59
CA ARG A 17 8.48 -0.70 -13.04
C ARG A 17 9.40 -1.02 -11.87
N TRP A 18 9.36 -0.24 -10.79
CA TRP A 18 10.22 -0.47 -9.63
C TRP A 18 9.98 -1.82 -8.97
N THR A 19 8.73 -2.29 -8.90
CA THR A 19 8.44 -3.64 -8.34
C THR A 19 9.09 -4.76 -9.13
N ARG A 20 9.44 -4.54 -10.41
CA ARG A 20 10.20 -5.48 -11.24
C ARG A 20 11.71 -5.29 -11.15
N GLU A 21 12.17 -4.06 -10.96
CA GLU A 21 13.60 -3.72 -10.98
C GLU A 21 14.32 -3.91 -9.64
N VAL A 22 13.61 -3.67 -8.52
CA VAL A 22 14.17 -3.71 -7.16
C VAL A 22 14.59 -5.10 -6.68
N PRO A 23 13.84 -6.19 -6.95
CA PRO A 23 14.16 -7.51 -6.42
C PRO A 23 15.61 -7.95 -6.70
N GLY A 24 16.29 -8.46 -5.68
CA GLY A 24 17.66 -8.98 -5.77
C GLY A 24 18.77 -7.91 -5.72
N ARG A 25 18.43 -6.63 -5.54
CA ARG A 25 19.41 -5.52 -5.47
C ARG A 25 19.74 -5.05 -4.06
N GLY A 26 19.10 -5.62 -3.04
CA GLY A 26 19.29 -5.26 -1.64
C GLY A 26 20.46 -6.00 -0.99
N ALA A 27 21.08 -5.36 0.03
CA ALA A 27 22.00 -6.04 0.94
C ALA A 27 21.31 -7.08 1.85
N CYS A 28 19.99 -7.00 1.96
CA CYS A 28 19.13 -7.97 2.65
C CYS A 28 17.83 -8.19 1.86
N GLN A 29 16.96 -9.08 2.33
CA GLN A 29 15.69 -9.42 1.69
C GLN A 29 14.57 -8.40 1.90
N TYR A 30 14.80 -7.35 2.68
CA TYR A 30 13.77 -6.36 3.01
C TYR A 30 13.22 -5.61 1.77
N PRO A 31 14.06 -5.10 0.85
CA PRO A 31 13.58 -4.42 -0.36
C PRO A 31 12.75 -5.35 -1.25
N ASP A 32 13.11 -6.63 -1.33
CA ASP A 32 12.34 -7.63 -2.08
C ASP A 32 10.95 -7.83 -1.46
N GLY A 33 10.88 -7.89 -0.12
CA GLY A 33 9.62 -7.92 0.61
C GLY A 33 8.74 -6.69 0.34
N ALA A 34 9.33 -5.49 0.36
CA ALA A 34 8.64 -4.26 0.05
C ALA A 34 8.12 -4.21 -1.40
N ALA A 35 8.93 -4.64 -2.37
CA ALA A 35 8.54 -4.70 -3.78
C ALA A 35 7.37 -5.67 -4.00
N ARG A 36 7.42 -6.85 -3.37
CA ARG A 36 6.34 -7.84 -3.41
C ARG A 36 5.05 -7.31 -2.78
N PHE A 37 5.15 -6.62 -1.63
CA PHE A 37 4.00 -6.00 -0.97
C PHE A 37 3.35 -4.92 -1.83
N VAL A 38 4.13 -4.06 -2.49
CA VAL A 38 3.59 -3.04 -3.40
C VAL A 38 2.97 -3.69 -4.64
N SER A 39 3.62 -4.72 -5.20
CA SER A 39 3.10 -5.45 -6.36
C SER A 39 1.75 -6.12 -6.08
N SER A 40 1.60 -6.74 -4.90
CA SER A 40 0.31 -7.32 -4.49
C SER A 40 -0.75 -6.24 -4.27
N ALA A 41 -0.38 -5.11 -3.66
CA ALA A 41 -1.30 -3.99 -3.47
C ALA A 41 -1.79 -3.39 -4.80
N LEU A 42 -0.90 -3.17 -5.77
CA LEU A 42 -1.26 -2.68 -7.11
C LEU A 42 -2.23 -3.62 -7.83
N ARG A 43 -2.10 -4.93 -7.62
CA ARG A 43 -3.04 -5.93 -8.19
C ARG A 43 -4.36 -5.99 -7.43
N ALA A 44 -4.32 -6.02 -6.10
CA ALA A 44 -5.51 -6.23 -5.27
C ALA A 44 -6.40 -4.98 -5.19
N PHE A 45 -5.81 -3.78 -5.31
CA PHE A 45 -6.50 -2.49 -5.14
C PHE A 45 -6.36 -1.59 -6.37
N ALA A 46 -6.30 -2.18 -7.56
CA ALA A 46 -6.06 -1.44 -8.81
C ALA A 46 -7.06 -0.29 -9.04
N GLU A 47 -8.33 -0.51 -8.65
CA GLU A 47 -9.38 0.50 -8.80
C GLU A 47 -9.17 1.67 -7.85
N GLU A 48 -8.84 1.41 -6.59
CA GLU A 48 -8.58 2.43 -5.59
C GLU A 48 -7.33 3.26 -5.93
N PHE A 49 -6.30 2.64 -6.49
CA PHE A 49 -5.12 3.38 -6.97
C PHE A 49 -5.50 4.38 -8.08
N ARG A 50 -6.29 3.94 -9.05
CA ARG A 50 -6.78 4.78 -10.16
C ARG A 50 -7.74 5.87 -9.68
N ASP A 51 -8.64 5.53 -8.77
CA ASP A 51 -9.59 6.48 -8.19
C ASP A 51 -8.85 7.59 -7.43
N HIS A 52 -7.90 7.22 -6.58
CA HIS A 52 -7.09 8.20 -5.86
C HIS A 52 -6.21 9.04 -6.79
N ALA A 53 -5.66 8.45 -7.87
CA ALA A 53 -4.88 9.18 -8.85
C ALA A 53 -5.71 10.26 -9.57
N ARG A 54 -7.00 9.99 -9.82
CA ARG A 54 -7.90 10.89 -10.55
C ARG A 54 -8.61 11.90 -9.66
N HIS A 55 -9.07 11.46 -8.50
CA HIS A 55 -10.00 12.21 -7.65
C HIS A 55 -9.41 12.61 -6.29
N GLY A 56 -8.21 12.10 -5.95
CA GLY A 56 -7.61 12.32 -4.64
C GLY A 56 -8.23 11.46 -3.53
N PRO A 57 -8.12 11.85 -2.25
CA PRO A 57 -8.48 10.97 -1.13
C PRO A 57 -9.98 10.66 -1.06
N CYS A 58 -10.33 9.37 -1.00
CA CYS A 58 -11.72 8.91 -0.80
C CYS A 58 -12.20 9.07 0.64
N ASP A 59 -13.49 8.84 0.89
CA ASP A 59 -14.09 8.93 2.24
C ASP A 59 -13.40 8.03 3.26
N ARG A 60 -12.95 6.83 2.84
CA ARG A 60 -12.22 5.91 3.73
C ARG A 60 -10.89 6.51 4.20
N CYS A 61 -10.20 7.27 3.35
CA CYS A 61 -8.95 7.95 3.71
C CYS A 61 -9.16 9.07 4.75
N ARG A 62 -10.38 9.63 4.82
CA ARG A 62 -10.75 10.70 5.77
C ARG A 62 -11.21 10.18 7.13
N ARG A 63 -11.48 8.87 7.26
CA ARG A 63 -11.88 8.26 8.54
C ARG A 63 -10.69 8.15 9.50
N SER A 64 -11.01 8.16 10.79
CA SER A 64 -10.07 7.88 11.87
C SER A 64 -9.40 6.52 11.65
N ARG A 65 -8.05 6.49 11.62
CA ARG A 65 -7.28 5.26 11.43
C ARG A 65 -7.09 4.53 12.75
N VAL A 66 -8.19 4.14 13.36
CA VAL A 66 -8.18 3.40 14.62
C VAL A 66 -8.30 1.92 14.30
N LEU A 67 -7.20 1.19 14.49
CA LEU A 67 -7.26 -0.26 14.61
C LEU A 67 -7.67 -0.56 16.05
N LEU A 68 -8.87 -1.12 16.20
CA LEU A 68 -9.31 -1.61 17.50
C LEU A 68 -8.39 -2.78 17.85
N ALA A 69 -7.60 -2.62 18.92
CA ALA A 69 -6.87 -3.74 19.47
C ALA A 69 -7.91 -4.78 19.94
N PRO A 70 -7.74 -6.06 19.61
CA PRO A 70 -8.50 -7.10 20.29
C PRO A 70 -8.29 -6.91 21.79
N SER A 71 -9.36 -6.97 22.57
CA SER A 71 -9.23 -6.94 24.02
C SER A 71 -8.28 -8.06 24.44
N LEU A 72 -7.24 -7.74 25.20
CA LEU A 72 -6.33 -8.73 25.80
C LEU A 72 -7.04 -9.75 26.72
N ALA A 73 -8.37 -9.61 26.90
CA ALA A 73 -9.25 -10.48 27.66
C ALA A 73 -9.32 -11.94 27.15
N ALA A 74 -8.75 -12.26 25.99
CA ALA A 74 -8.74 -13.64 25.47
C ALA A 74 -7.65 -14.55 26.08
N THR A 75 -6.79 -14.06 26.98
CA THR A 75 -5.74 -14.87 27.63
C THR A 75 -5.94 -14.97 29.14
N ALA A 76 -7.04 -15.59 29.56
CA ALA A 76 -7.23 -16.08 30.93
C ALA A 76 -8.01 -17.41 30.92
N ALA A 77 -7.64 -18.33 30.02
CA ALA A 77 -8.13 -19.70 29.99
C ALA A 77 -6.96 -20.65 29.68
N ALA A 78 -6.12 -20.88 30.69
CA ALA A 78 -5.31 -22.09 30.87
C ALA A 78 -4.94 -22.18 32.35
#